data_AF-A0A0G1RG74-F1
#
_entry.id   AF-A0A0G1RG74-F1
#
_cell.length_a   1.000
_cell.length_b   1.000
_cell.length_c   1.000
_cell.angle_alpha   90.00
_cell.angle_beta   90.00
_cell.angle_gamma   90.00
#
_symmetry.space_group_name_H-M   'P 1'
#
loop_
_entity.id
_entity.type
_entity.pdbx_description
1 polymer ?
#
loop_
_entity_poly.entity_id
_entity_poly.type
_entity_poly.pdbx_seq_one_letter_code
_entity_poly.pdbx_strand_id
1 'polypeptide(L)'
;MLSLLLTATLLAQAPTATDSAIRQAVKDQVDAIKTAVARRAFVGPISAKSEASITITNLANQTRTAVVAGDATIKLTGGKEGTFADLKVGDFVIAMGDIDSQGTLAVKRLLIIAKPTPDKRVVVSGRVTDLSTSDLTVETAAKEVWTVKLQAATSYAGKIKKSDIKVGDRIVTVGTTSTALNLTAKLIVQLSTSPTASPSTP
;
A
#
# COMPACT_ATOMS: atom_id res chain seq x y z
N MET A 1 63.28 -50.00 -56.48
CA MET A 1 63.01 -48.55 -56.46
C MET A 1 61.62 -48.37 -55.87
N LEU A 2 61.45 -47.95 -54.61
CA LEU A 2 61.63 -46.62 -53.99
C LEU A 2 60.29 -45.85 -53.91
N SER A 3 59.77 -45.66 -52.68
CA SER A 3 58.78 -44.67 -52.16
C SER A 3 57.44 -44.47 -52.89
N LEU A 4 56.29 -44.22 -52.24
CA LEU A 4 56.02 -43.18 -51.23
C LEU A 4 54.69 -43.49 -50.49
N LEU A 5 54.65 -43.27 -49.17
CA LEU A 5 53.40 -43.27 -48.38
C LEU A 5 52.51 -42.08 -48.75
N LEU A 6 51.18 -42.27 -48.80
CA LEU A 6 50.23 -41.19 -48.52
C LEU A 6 48.91 -41.78 -47.98
N THR A 7 48.76 -41.79 -46.66
CA THR A 7 47.51 -42.07 -45.96
C THR A 7 46.59 -40.85 -46.02
N ALA A 8 45.47 -40.94 -46.75
CA ALA A 8 44.42 -39.93 -46.70
C ALA A 8 43.52 -40.21 -45.48
N THR A 9 43.61 -39.34 -44.48
CA THR A 9 42.70 -39.32 -43.33
C THR A 9 41.32 -38.87 -43.76
N LEU A 10 40.34 -39.77 -43.59
CA LEU A 10 38.91 -39.49 -43.70
C LEU A 10 38.49 -38.69 -42.46
N LEU A 11 38.36 -37.37 -42.59
CA LEU A 11 37.78 -36.55 -41.52
C LEU A 11 36.28 -36.82 -41.44
N ALA A 12 35.87 -37.56 -40.40
CA ALA A 12 34.50 -37.68 -39.97
C ALA A 12 33.94 -36.27 -39.71
N GLN A 13 32.88 -35.88 -40.45
CA GLN A 13 32.14 -34.66 -40.16
C GLN A 13 31.45 -34.81 -38.80
N ALA A 14 31.98 -34.11 -37.80
CA ALA A 14 31.38 -34.00 -36.49
C ALA A 14 30.05 -33.20 -36.58
N PRO A 15 29.04 -33.52 -35.75
CA PRO A 15 27.78 -32.80 -35.75
C PRO A 15 28.00 -31.32 -35.42
N THR A 16 27.35 -30.50 -36.22
CA THR A 16 27.56 -29.09 -36.50
C THR A 16 27.35 -28.17 -35.30
N ALA A 17 28.15 -27.10 -35.23
CA ALA A 17 28.10 -25.98 -34.27
C ALA A 17 26.76 -25.19 -34.19
N THR A 18 25.70 -25.68 -34.82
CA THR A 18 24.37 -25.05 -34.92
C THR A 18 23.56 -25.20 -33.63
N ASP A 19 23.79 -26.28 -32.89
CA ASP A 19 22.96 -26.69 -31.76
C ASP A 19 23.21 -25.87 -30.49
N SER A 20 24.45 -25.44 -30.27
CA SER A 20 24.84 -24.58 -29.15
C SER A 20 24.41 -23.11 -29.38
N ALA A 21 24.58 -22.61 -30.61
CA ALA A 21 24.19 -21.25 -30.98
C ALA A 21 22.66 -21.06 -30.95
N ILE A 22 21.89 -22.06 -31.39
CA ILE A 22 20.42 -22.04 -31.27
C ILE A 22 19.99 -22.12 -29.80
N ARG A 23 20.61 -22.99 -28.99
CA ARG A 23 20.31 -23.05 -27.55
C ARG A 23 20.65 -21.74 -26.83
N GLN A 24 21.74 -21.08 -27.21
CA GLN A 24 22.14 -19.79 -26.66
C GLN A 24 21.20 -18.67 -27.10
N ALA A 25 20.83 -18.60 -28.38
CA ALA A 25 19.86 -17.61 -28.87
C ALA A 25 18.47 -17.79 -28.24
N VAL A 26 18.02 -19.03 -28.06
CA VAL A 26 16.78 -19.34 -27.33
C VAL A 26 16.91 -18.93 -25.86
N LYS A 27 18.06 -19.16 -25.22
CA LYS A 27 18.31 -18.75 -23.84
C LYS A 27 18.32 -17.23 -23.68
N ASP A 28 18.98 -16.51 -24.58
CA ASP A 28 19.05 -15.04 -24.56
C ASP A 28 17.67 -14.41 -24.84
N GLN A 29 16.88 -14.98 -25.76
CA GLN A 29 15.48 -14.58 -25.96
C GLN A 29 14.62 -14.87 -24.74
N VAL A 30 14.77 -16.04 -24.11
CA VAL A 30 14.03 -16.41 -22.88
C VAL A 30 14.42 -15.51 -21.71
N ASP A 31 15.69 -15.14 -21.57
CA ASP A 31 16.17 -14.28 -20.50
C ASP A 31 15.78 -12.80 -20.75
N ALA A 32 15.73 -12.34 -22.00
CA ALA A 32 15.14 -11.05 -22.37
C ALA A 32 13.63 -10.99 -22.08
N ILE A 33 12.88 -12.06 -22.37
CA ILE A 33 11.45 -12.18 -22.05
C ILE A 33 11.24 -12.20 -20.52
N LYS A 34 12.07 -12.94 -19.76
CA LYS A 34 12.00 -12.97 -18.29
C LYS A 34 12.30 -11.62 -17.65
N THR A 35 13.15 -10.81 -18.26
CA THR A 35 13.50 -9.47 -17.74
C THR A 35 12.42 -8.44 -18.06
N ALA A 36 11.70 -8.61 -19.18
CA ALA A 36 10.57 -7.75 -19.55
C ALA A 36 9.27 -8.04 -18.77
N VAL A 37 9.13 -9.26 -18.24
CA VAL A 37 7.96 -9.68 -17.46
C VAL A 37 8.21 -9.40 -15.97
N ALA A 38 7.92 -8.16 -15.55
CA ALA A 38 7.99 -7.80 -14.14
C ALA A 38 6.71 -8.26 -13.41
N ARG A 39 6.88 -9.04 -12.33
CA ARG A 39 5.76 -9.38 -11.44
C ARG A 39 5.27 -8.13 -10.73
N ARG A 40 4.00 -7.78 -10.90
CA ARG A 40 3.39 -6.61 -10.28
C ARG A 40 2.02 -6.94 -9.71
N ALA A 41 1.55 -6.06 -8.85
CA ALA A 41 0.22 -6.10 -8.28
C ALA A 41 -0.47 -4.76 -8.48
N PHE A 42 -1.73 -4.78 -8.91
CA PHE A 42 -2.61 -3.63 -8.95
C PHE A 42 -3.66 -3.76 -7.84
N VAL A 43 -3.84 -2.67 -7.10
CA VAL A 43 -4.71 -2.61 -5.92
C VAL A 43 -5.68 -1.44 -6.09
N GLY A 44 -6.98 -1.73 -6.04
CA GLY A 44 -8.01 -0.71 -6.16
C GLY A 44 -9.39 -1.28 -6.47
N PRO A 45 -10.43 -0.43 -6.53
CA PRO A 45 -11.74 -0.82 -7.02
C PRO A 45 -11.72 -1.16 -8.51
N ILE A 46 -12.52 -2.16 -8.90
CA ILE A 46 -12.86 -2.41 -10.30
C ILE A 46 -13.72 -1.25 -10.81
N SER A 47 -13.24 -0.50 -11.78
CA SER A 47 -13.98 0.60 -12.42
C SER A 47 -14.77 0.15 -13.64
N ALA A 48 -14.29 -0.88 -14.35
CA ALA A 48 -15.00 -1.50 -15.46
C ALA A 48 -14.66 -2.99 -15.59
N LYS A 49 -15.59 -3.75 -16.15
CA LYS A 49 -15.44 -5.19 -16.43
C LYS A 49 -15.85 -5.46 -17.87
N SER A 50 -15.00 -6.15 -18.60
CA SER A 50 -15.26 -6.73 -19.93
C SER A 50 -15.27 -8.26 -19.83
N GLU A 51 -15.35 -8.97 -20.95
CA GLU A 51 -15.48 -10.44 -20.96
C GLU A 51 -14.30 -11.17 -20.30
N ALA A 52 -13.07 -10.68 -20.46
CA ALA A 52 -11.86 -11.29 -19.89
C ALA A 52 -10.87 -10.26 -19.30
N SER A 53 -11.30 -9.01 -19.15
CA SER A 53 -10.46 -7.94 -18.60
C SER A 53 -11.23 -7.10 -17.60
N ILE A 54 -10.48 -6.59 -16.62
CA ILE A 54 -10.97 -5.64 -15.63
C ILE A 54 -10.09 -4.40 -15.66
N THR A 55 -10.72 -3.26 -15.40
CA THR A 55 -10.05 -2.00 -15.22
C THR A 55 -10.05 -1.68 -13.74
N ILE A 56 -8.87 -1.37 -13.20
CA ILE A 56 -8.67 -1.04 -11.78
C ILE A 56 -8.18 0.40 -11.69
N THR A 57 -8.85 1.21 -10.87
CA THR A 57 -8.37 2.54 -10.54
C THR A 57 -7.55 2.45 -9.26
N ASN A 58 -6.25 2.75 -9.34
CA ASN A 58 -5.39 2.67 -8.15
C ASN A 58 -5.65 3.83 -7.17
N LEU A 59 -5.08 3.75 -5.97
CA LEU A 59 -5.18 4.79 -4.95
C LEU A 59 -4.64 6.17 -5.39
N ALA A 60 -3.81 6.22 -6.44
CA ALA A 60 -3.29 7.45 -7.04
C ALA A 60 -4.16 7.96 -8.22
N ASN A 61 -5.40 7.47 -8.36
CA ASN A 61 -6.34 7.81 -9.43
C ASN A 61 -5.86 7.46 -10.85
N GLN A 62 -4.92 6.53 -11.01
CA GLN A 62 -4.50 6.03 -12.30
C GLN A 62 -5.31 4.79 -12.67
N THR A 63 -5.83 4.80 -13.89
CA THR A 63 -6.53 3.66 -14.48
C THR A 63 -5.53 2.65 -15.02
N ARG A 64 -5.69 1.37 -14.65
CA ARG A 64 -4.83 0.26 -15.09
C ARG A 64 -5.68 -0.89 -15.60
N THR A 65 -5.26 -1.50 -16.70
CA THR A 65 -5.94 -2.65 -17.29
C THR A 65 -5.30 -3.95 -16.82
N ALA A 66 -6.13 -4.89 -16.41
CA ALA A 66 -5.71 -6.22 -16.00
C ALA A 66 -6.54 -7.27 -16.76
N VAL A 67 -5.85 -8.16 -17.48
CA VAL A 67 -6.45 -9.26 -18.23
C VAL A 67 -6.48 -10.48 -17.33
N VAL A 68 -7.67 -11.01 -17.08
CA VAL A 68 -7.88 -12.20 -16.24
C VAL A 68 -8.04 -13.39 -17.16
N ALA A 69 -6.98 -14.18 -17.30
CA ALA A 69 -7.03 -15.42 -18.05
C ALA A 69 -7.91 -16.47 -17.32
N GLY A 70 -8.44 -17.45 -18.06
CA GLY A 70 -9.36 -18.46 -17.51
C GLY A 70 -8.71 -19.39 -16.47
N ASP A 71 -7.39 -19.45 -16.41
CA ASP A 71 -6.59 -20.18 -15.43
C ASP A 71 -6.22 -19.34 -14.19
N ALA A 72 -6.63 -18.07 -14.14
CA ALA A 72 -6.36 -17.20 -13.01
C ALA A 72 -7.10 -17.68 -11.75
N THR A 73 -6.38 -17.79 -10.64
CA THR A 73 -7.01 -18.12 -9.35
C THR A 73 -7.71 -16.90 -8.77
N ILE A 74 -9.04 -16.95 -8.64
CA ILE A 74 -9.84 -15.87 -8.09
C ILE A 74 -10.30 -16.25 -6.68
N LYS A 75 -10.03 -15.38 -5.70
CA LYS A 75 -10.50 -15.52 -4.32
C LYS A 75 -11.45 -14.41 -3.96
N LEU A 76 -12.63 -14.78 -3.47
CA LEU A 76 -13.61 -13.86 -2.91
C LEU A 76 -13.22 -13.45 -1.49
N THR A 77 -13.97 -12.48 -0.96
CA THR A 77 -13.84 -12.04 0.43
C THR A 77 -13.96 -13.23 1.40
N GLY A 78 -13.03 -13.33 2.35
CA GLY A 78 -12.98 -14.46 3.28
C GLY A 78 -12.26 -15.70 2.75
N GLY A 79 -11.59 -15.62 1.59
CA GLY A 79 -10.68 -16.65 1.10
C GLY A 79 -11.33 -17.80 0.33
N LYS A 80 -12.64 -17.70 0.06
CA LYS A 80 -13.38 -18.65 -0.77
C LYS A 80 -12.92 -18.55 -2.22
N GLU A 81 -12.83 -19.68 -2.92
CA GLU A 81 -12.61 -19.66 -4.37
C GLU A 81 -13.82 -19.03 -5.06
N GLY A 82 -13.56 -18.24 -6.10
CA GLY A 82 -14.56 -17.55 -6.91
C GLY A 82 -14.25 -17.68 -8.39
N THR A 83 -15.13 -17.12 -9.20
CA THR A 83 -15.02 -17.11 -10.66
C THR A 83 -15.00 -15.68 -11.18
N PHE A 84 -14.66 -15.51 -12.46
CA PHE A 84 -14.71 -14.19 -13.09
C PHE A 84 -16.13 -13.60 -13.09
N ALA A 85 -17.17 -14.43 -13.10
CA ALA A 85 -18.56 -14.00 -13.03
C ALA A 85 -18.89 -13.28 -11.71
N ASP A 86 -18.25 -13.67 -10.61
CA ASP A 86 -18.49 -13.11 -9.27
C ASP A 86 -17.94 -11.69 -9.08
N LEU A 87 -17.00 -11.27 -9.93
CA LEU A 87 -16.40 -9.94 -9.88
C LEU A 87 -17.42 -8.87 -10.29
N LYS A 88 -17.60 -7.86 -9.44
CA LYS A 88 -18.50 -6.72 -9.72
C LYS A 88 -17.71 -5.42 -9.81
N VAL A 89 -18.23 -4.49 -10.61
CA VAL A 89 -17.75 -3.11 -10.61
C VAL A 89 -17.98 -2.51 -9.23
N GLY A 90 -16.94 -1.87 -8.67
CA GLY A 90 -16.91 -1.35 -7.31
C GLY A 90 -16.23 -2.26 -6.29
N ASP A 91 -16.03 -3.55 -6.58
CA ASP A 91 -15.31 -4.46 -5.69
C ASP A 91 -13.83 -4.05 -5.59
N PHE A 92 -13.31 -4.04 -4.37
CA PHE A 92 -11.90 -3.72 -4.14
C PHE A 92 -11.07 -4.99 -4.30
N VAL A 93 -10.11 -4.96 -5.24
CA VAL A 93 -9.36 -6.15 -5.63
C VAL A 93 -7.85 -5.92 -5.57
N ILE A 94 -7.13 -7.01 -5.34
CA ILE A 94 -5.69 -7.14 -5.53
C ILE A 94 -5.50 -8.09 -6.71
N ALA A 95 -5.19 -7.54 -7.88
CA ALA A 95 -4.82 -8.32 -9.05
C ALA A 95 -3.30 -8.46 -9.10
N MET A 96 -2.80 -9.69 -9.09
CA MET A 96 -1.37 -10.02 -9.13
C MET A 96 -1.05 -10.81 -10.37
N GLY A 97 0.06 -10.46 -11.00
CA GLY A 97 0.44 -11.08 -12.25
C GLY A 97 1.69 -10.49 -12.86
N ASP A 98 1.79 -10.73 -14.15
CA ASP A 98 2.92 -10.38 -14.98
C ASP A 98 2.55 -9.14 -15.81
N ILE A 99 3.31 -8.06 -15.69
CA ILE A 99 3.07 -6.87 -16.52
C ILE A 99 3.78 -7.01 -17.86
N ASP A 100 3.12 -6.62 -18.94
CA ASP A 100 3.76 -6.47 -20.24
C ASP A 100 4.51 -5.12 -20.37
N SER A 101 5.22 -4.94 -21.48
CA SER A 101 5.91 -3.69 -21.80
C SER A 101 4.98 -2.49 -22.04
N GLN A 102 3.68 -2.73 -22.22
CA GLN A 102 2.64 -1.72 -22.43
C GLN A 102 1.92 -1.32 -21.12
N GLY A 103 2.23 -1.99 -20.02
CA GLY A 103 1.65 -1.73 -18.71
C GLY A 103 0.34 -2.48 -18.41
N THR A 104 -0.04 -3.45 -19.23
CA THR A 104 -1.18 -4.35 -19.01
C THR A 104 -0.75 -5.51 -18.13
N LEU A 105 -1.57 -5.84 -17.11
CA LEU A 105 -1.28 -6.94 -16.19
C LEU A 105 -1.98 -8.22 -16.63
N ALA A 106 -1.23 -9.26 -16.96
CA ALA A 106 -1.73 -10.62 -17.10
C ALA A 106 -1.91 -11.26 -15.71
N VAL A 107 -3.15 -11.32 -15.24
CA VAL A 107 -3.49 -11.74 -13.88
C VAL A 107 -3.38 -13.24 -13.74
N LYS A 108 -2.55 -13.67 -12.78
CA LYS A 108 -2.46 -15.08 -12.35
C LYS A 108 -3.27 -15.34 -11.10
N ARG A 109 -3.41 -14.32 -10.26
CA ARG A 109 -4.15 -14.41 -8.99
C ARG A 109 -4.86 -13.11 -8.68
N LEU A 110 -6.14 -13.21 -8.34
CA LEU A 110 -6.98 -12.07 -8.00
C LEU A 110 -7.64 -12.32 -6.65
N LEU A 111 -7.57 -11.34 -5.75
CA LEU A 111 -8.22 -11.40 -4.44
C LEU A 111 -9.18 -10.23 -4.29
N ILE A 112 -10.43 -10.52 -3.95
CA ILE A 112 -11.39 -9.52 -3.47
C ILE A 112 -11.10 -9.28 -1.99
N ILE A 113 -10.88 -8.03 -1.63
CA ILE A 113 -10.66 -7.61 -0.25
C ILE A 113 -11.72 -6.61 0.17
N ALA A 114 -11.94 -6.51 1.48
CA ALA A 114 -12.72 -5.40 2.02
C ALA A 114 -12.02 -4.08 1.67
N LYS A 115 -12.81 -3.05 1.30
CA LYS A 115 -12.29 -1.73 1.00
C LYS A 115 -11.44 -1.23 2.18
N PRO A 116 -10.16 -0.88 1.97
CA PRO A 116 -9.34 -0.31 3.02
C PRO A 116 -10.01 0.96 3.54
N THR A 117 -10.27 1.01 4.84
CA THR A 117 -10.71 2.25 5.48
C THR A 117 -9.51 3.20 5.53
N PRO A 118 -9.65 4.45 5.06
CA PRO A 118 -8.56 5.42 5.15
C PRO A 118 -8.13 5.56 6.61
N ASP A 119 -6.81 5.68 6.84
CA ASP A 119 -6.31 5.91 8.20
C ASP A 119 -6.79 7.29 8.65
N LYS A 120 -7.63 7.28 9.69
CA LYS A 120 -8.19 8.50 10.29
C LYS A 120 -7.29 9.03 11.39
N ARG A 121 -6.10 8.47 11.61
CA ARG A 121 -5.18 8.96 12.64
C ARG A 121 -4.67 10.35 12.26
N VAL A 122 -4.88 11.30 13.16
CA VAL A 122 -4.42 12.68 13.05
C VAL A 122 -3.70 13.03 14.34
N VAL A 123 -2.65 13.84 14.20
CA VAL A 123 -1.94 14.45 15.32
C VAL A 123 -2.24 15.94 15.29
N VAL A 124 -2.80 16.47 16.37
CA VAL A 124 -3.11 17.88 16.53
C VAL A 124 -2.29 18.42 17.70
N SER A 125 -1.42 19.40 17.42
CA SER A 125 -0.64 20.13 18.42
C SER A 125 -1.16 21.56 18.55
N GLY A 126 -1.44 22.01 19.77
CA GLY A 126 -1.95 23.36 19.98
C GLY A 126 -2.11 23.73 21.44
N ARG A 127 -2.74 24.88 21.67
CA ARG A 127 -3.06 25.42 22.99
C ARG A 127 -4.51 25.11 23.34
N VAL A 128 -4.76 24.69 24.57
CA VAL A 128 -6.12 24.47 25.08
C VAL A 128 -6.80 25.82 25.28
N THR A 129 -7.93 26.05 24.60
CA THR A 129 -8.75 27.26 24.76
C THR A 129 -9.98 27.02 25.62
N ASP A 130 -10.49 25.80 25.61
CA ASP A 130 -11.64 25.39 26.42
C ASP A 130 -11.47 23.95 26.90
N LEU A 131 -11.97 23.66 28.10
CA LEU A 131 -11.94 22.35 28.73
C LEU A 131 -13.32 22.07 29.33
N SER A 132 -13.97 21.03 28.82
CA SER A 132 -15.24 20.50 29.34
C SER A 132 -15.07 19.10 29.92
N THR A 133 -16.17 18.55 30.45
CA THR A 133 -16.18 17.22 31.06
C THR A 133 -15.99 16.08 30.05
N SER A 134 -16.30 16.27 28.78
CA SER A 134 -16.14 15.25 27.73
C SER A 134 -15.24 15.69 26.59
N ASP A 135 -15.06 16.99 26.41
CA ASP A 135 -14.43 17.57 25.23
C ASP A 135 -13.41 18.64 25.61
N LEU A 136 -12.42 18.83 24.76
CA LEU A 136 -11.35 19.79 24.93
C LEU A 136 -11.15 20.53 23.61
N THR A 137 -11.09 21.84 23.66
CA THR A 137 -10.87 22.67 22.47
C THR A 137 -9.42 23.08 22.39
N VAL A 138 -8.78 22.79 21.26
CA VAL A 138 -7.37 23.07 21.00
C VAL A 138 -7.25 23.99 19.80
N GLU A 139 -6.62 25.14 20.01
CA GLU A 139 -6.25 26.05 18.93
C GLU A 139 -4.82 25.74 18.46
N THR A 140 -4.67 25.42 17.17
CA THR A 140 -3.37 25.16 16.56
C THR A 140 -2.62 26.46 16.25
N ALA A 141 -1.32 26.37 15.96
CA ALA A 141 -0.55 27.55 15.54
C ALA A 141 -1.08 28.22 14.25
N ALA A 142 -1.86 27.48 13.45
CA ALA A 142 -2.53 27.99 12.25
C ALA A 142 -3.88 28.70 12.54
N LYS A 143 -4.23 28.92 13.81
CA LYS A 143 -5.52 29.47 14.27
C LYS A 143 -6.73 28.58 13.94
N GLU A 144 -6.52 27.28 13.72
CA GLU A 144 -7.61 26.33 13.56
C GLU A 144 -8.06 25.83 14.92
N VAL A 145 -9.37 25.83 15.14
CA VAL A 145 -9.98 25.38 16.39
C VAL A 145 -10.43 23.93 16.23
N TRP A 146 -9.76 23.03 16.94
CA TRP A 146 -10.04 21.59 16.93
C TRP A 146 -10.79 21.18 18.19
N THR A 147 -11.88 20.45 18.03
CA THR A 147 -12.61 19.85 19.15
C THR A 147 -12.12 18.42 19.38
N VAL A 148 -11.53 18.18 20.53
CA VAL A 148 -10.95 16.90 20.94
C VAL A 148 -11.88 16.22 21.95
N LYS A 149 -12.53 15.13 21.54
CA LYS A 149 -13.36 14.31 22.41
C LYS A 149 -12.50 13.37 23.25
N LEU A 150 -12.70 13.40 24.56
CA LEU A 150 -12.07 12.51 25.52
C LEU A 150 -12.95 11.28 25.75
N GLN A 151 -12.35 10.10 25.72
CA GLN A 151 -13.01 8.84 26.04
C GLN A 151 -12.32 8.18 27.23
N ALA A 152 -12.98 7.21 27.86
CA ALA A 152 -12.38 6.44 28.95
C ALA A 152 -11.09 5.71 28.52
N ALA A 153 -10.96 5.40 27.23
CA ALA A 153 -9.77 4.78 26.64
C ALA A 153 -8.65 5.78 26.27
N THR A 154 -8.84 7.09 26.50
CA THR A 154 -7.80 8.09 26.24
C THR A 154 -6.65 7.91 27.22
N SER A 155 -5.46 7.64 26.69
CA SER A 155 -4.23 7.53 27.45
C SER A 155 -3.57 8.90 27.59
N TYR A 156 -2.91 9.12 28.72
CA TYR A 156 -2.14 10.34 28.99
C TYR A 156 -0.66 9.97 29.12
N ALA A 157 0.20 10.69 28.40
CA ALA A 157 1.63 10.47 28.40
C ALA A 157 2.33 11.40 29.40
N GLY A 158 3.27 10.85 30.17
CA GLY A 158 3.76 11.49 31.39
C GLY A 158 2.75 11.26 32.52
N LYS A 159 3.15 11.42 33.79
CA LYS A 159 2.28 11.20 34.97
C LYS A 159 1.14 12.24 35.09
N ILE A 160 0.70 12.81 33.97
CA ILE A 160 -0.39 13.77 33.88
C ILE A 160 -1.71 13.02 33.85
N LYS A 161 -2.70 13.56 34.55
CA LYS A 161 -4.09 13.16 34.47
C LYS A 161 -4.88 14.26 33.77
N LYS A 162 -6.12 13.95 33.39
CA LYS A 162 -7.06 14.95 32.87
C LYS A 162 -7.15 16.20 33.75
N SER A 163 -7.05 16.04 35.07
CA SER A 163 -7.08 17.14 36.05
C SER A 163 -5.93 18.14 35.92
N ASP A 164 -4.84 17.74 35.29
CA ASP A 164 -3.61 18.53 35.23
C ASP A 164 -3.58 19.42 33.98
N ILE A 165 -4.48 19.15 33.03
CA ILE A 165 -4.66 19.96 31.81
C ILE A 165 -5.52 21.17 32.16
N LYS A 166 -4.98 22.36 31.94
CA LYS A 166 -5.66 23.64 32.15
C LYS A 166 -5.81 24.40 30.83
N VAL A 167 -6.77 25.32 30.80
CA VAL A 167 -6.89 26.29 29.72
C VAL A 167 -5.58 27.10 29.64
N GLY A 168 -5.01 27.20 28.44
CA GLY A 168 -3.73 27.83 28.17
C GLY A 168 -2.54 26.86 28.06
N ASP A 169 -2.69 25.59 28.47
CA ASP A 169 -1.62 24.60 28.33
C ASP A 169 -1.39 24.21 26.87
N ARG A 170 -0.15 23.85 26.53
CA ARG A 170 0.20 23.30 25.22
C ARG A 170 0.16 21.79 25.27
N ILE A 171 -0.61 21.21 24.37
CA ILE A 171 -0.78 19.76 24.28
C ILE A 171 -0.61 19.27 22.84
N VAL A 172 -0.23 18.01 22.73
CA VAL A 172 -0.27 17.23 21.50
C VAL A 172 -1.27 16.11 21.72
N THR A 173 -2.27 16.04 20.86
CA THR A 173 -3.29 15.01 20.87
C THR A 173 -3.12 14.12 19.65
N VAL A 174 -3.12 12.81 19.87
CA VAL A 174 -3.13 11.80 18.82
C VAL A 174 -4.46 11.09 18.91
N GLY A 175 -5.18 11.03 17.79
CA GLY A 175 -6.51 10.48 17.79
C GLY A 175 -7.02 10.16 16.40
N THR A 176 -8.24 9.65 16.34
CA THR A 176 -8.92 9.42 15.07
C THR A 176 -9.84 10.58 14.77
N THR A 177 -9.71 11.19 13.59
CA THR A 177 -10.64 12.21 13.13
C THR A 177 -12.00 11.58 12.81
N SER A 178 -13.07 12.20 13.31
CA SER A 178 -14.44 11.84 12.92
C SER A 178 -14.95 12.74 11.79
N THR A 179 -14.51 14.00 11.76
CA THR A 179 -14.85 15.05 10.78
C THR A 179 -13.71 16.09 10.75
N ALA A 180 -13.68 16.96 9.74
CA ALA A 180 -12.56 17.87 9.42
C ALA A 180 -11.89 18.58 10.63
N LEU A 181 -12.64 18.91 11.70
CA LEU A 181 -12.13 19.58 12.90
C LEU A 181 -12.52 18.89 14.23
N ASN A 182 -12.97 17.63 14.18
CA ASN A 182 -13.29 16.84 15.37
C ASN A 182 -12.39 15.61 15.46
N LEU A 183 -11.72 15.45 16.61
CA LEU A 183 -10.81 14.36 16.87
C LEU A 183 -11.23 13.60 18.12
N THR A 184 -11.22 12.27 18.08
CA THR A 184 -11.36 11.43 19.28
C THR A 184 -9.98 11.08 19.78
N ALA A 185 -9.60 11.58 20.97
CA ALA A 185 -8.25 11.42 21.50
C ALA A 185 -8.01 9.99 21.98
N LYS A 186 -6.91 9.39 21.50
CA LYS A 186 -6.36 8.15 22.03
C LYS A 186 -5.17 8.40 22.94
N LEU A 187 -4.35 9.40 22.64
CA LEU A 187 -3.20 9.78 23.44
C LEU A 187 -3.13 11.31 23.56
N ILE A 188 -2.87 11.79 24.77
CA ILE A 188 -2.62 13.21 25.02
C ILE A 188 -1.27 13.36 25.73
N VAL A 189 -0.44 14.24 25.19
CA VAL A 189 0.87 14.59 25.74
C VAL A 189 0.86 16.08 26.05
N GLN A 190 1.21 16.46 27.27
CA GLN A 190 1.38 17.87 27.63
C GLN A 190 2.85 18.28 27.43
N LEU A 191 3.08 19.33 26.64
CA LEU A 191 4.43 19.83 26.32
C LEU A 191 4.88 20.93 27.29
N SER A 192 3.95 21.60 27.96
CA SER A 192 4.24 22.68 28.90
C SER A 192 3.11 22.79 29.90
N THR A 193 3.44 22.81 31.19
CA THR A 193 2.55 23.35 32.23
C THR A 193 2.76 24.85 32.24
N SER A 194 1.69 25.65 32.10
CA SER A 194 1.80 27.08 32.43
C SER A 194 2.43 27.23 33.83
N PRO A 195 3.43 28.11 34.03
CA PRO A 195 4.06 28.25 35.34
C PRO A 195 3.02 28.72 36.35
N THR A 196 2.78 27.89 37.38
CA THR A 196 2.05 28.30 38.57
C THR A 196 2.80 29.48 39.17
N ALA A 197 2.22 30.68 39.12
CA ALA A 197 2.75 31.83 39.85
C ALA A 197 2.78 31.45 41.34
N SER A 198 3.98 31.40 41.92
CA SER A 198 4.12 31.32 43.37
C SER A 198 3.50 32.59 43.98
N PRO A 199 2.62 32.49 44.97
CA PRO A 199 2.19 33.66 45.73
C PRO A 199 3.41 34.18 46.51
N SER A 200 3.90 35.37 46.15
CA SER A 200 4.74 36.15 47.06
C SER A 200 3.83 36.63 48.19
N THR A 201 3.93 35.98 49.35
CA THR A 201 3.37 36.53 50.59
C THR A 201 3.97 37.91 50.87
N PRO A 202 3.16 38.85 51.41
CA PRO A 202 3.50 40.27 51.55
C PRO A 202 4.61 40.54 52.57
#